data_AF-A0A970XLQ4-F1
#
_entry.id   AF-A0A970XLQ4-F1
#
_cell.length_a   1.000
_cell.length_b   1.000
_cell.length_c   1.000
_cell.angle_alpha   90.00
_cell.angle_beta   90.00
_cell.angle_gamma   90.00
#
_symmetry.space_group_name_H-M   'P 1'
#
loop_
_entity.id
_entity.type
_entity.pdbx_description
1 polymer ?
#
loop_
_entity_poly.entity_id
_entity_poly.type
_entity_poly.pdbx_seq_one_letter_code
_entity_poly.pdbx_strand_id
1 'polypeptide(L)'
;MANKPVTKKIEGKSRIETIDWNGFSWIDISPPSDDSSSYLSERFPFHALDLDDTTSRIQRPKIDEYKEYLFMVFRFPRYRKQEQVLTASHISVFI
;
A
#
# COMPACT_ATOMS: atom_id res chain seq x y z
N MET A 1 11.26 17.68 -18.24
CA MET A 1 10.66 16.52 -18.92
C MET A 1 9.74 15.84 -17.91
N ALA A 2 8.43 15.85 -18.11
CA ALA A 2 7.52 15.14 -17.22
C ALA A 2 7.69 13.64 -17.47
N ASN A 3 8.14 12.89 -16.46
CA ASN A 3 8.18 11.44 -16.52
C ASN A 3 6.74 10.95 -16.74
N LYS A 4 6.53 10.16 -17.80
CA LYS A 4 5.26 9.45 -17.97
C LYS A 4 5.14 8.43 -16.83
N PRO A 5 3.95 8.25 -16.22
CA PRO A 5 3.73 7.16 -15.28
C PRO A 5 4.11 5.84 -15.96
N VAL A 6 5.01 5.09 -15.33
CA VAL A 6 5.41 3.78 -15.83
C VAL A 6 4.47 2.76 -15.21
N THR A 7 3.46 2.36 -15.97
CA THR A 7 2.57 1.26 -15.58
C THR A 7 3.29 -0.05 -15.83
N LYS A 8 3.99 -0.57 -14.83
CA LYS A 8 4.58 -1.92 -14.88
C LYS A 8 3.55 -2.91 -14.36
N LYS A 9 2.74 -3.45 -15.27
CA LYS A 9 1.76 -4.48 -14.92
C LYS A 9 2.50 -5.79 -14.68
N ILE A 10 2.67 -6.16 -13.41
CA ILE A 10 3.07 -7.52 -13.04
C ILE A 10 1.82 -8.39 -13.15
N GLU A 11 1.92 -9.56 -13.78
CA GLU A 11 0.81 -10.53 -13.77
C GLU A 11 0.68 -11.11 -12.36
N GLY A 12 -0.39 -10.69 -11.66
CA GLY A 12 -0.68 -11.03 -10.27
C GLY A 12 -2.03 -10.44 -9.84
N LYS A 13 -2.47 -10.69 -8.60
CA LYS A 13 -3.76 -10.17 -8.09
C LYS A 13 -3.75 -8.65 -7.86
N SER A 14 -2.57 -8.05 -7.70
CA SER A 14 -2.40 -6.62 -7.43
C SER A 14 -2.00 -5.84 -8.67
N ARG A 15 -2.62 -4.68 -8.89
CA ARG A 15 -2.11 -3.67 -9.81
C ARG A 15 -1.03 -2.86 -9.10
N ILE A 16 0.11 -2.64 -9.76
CA ILE A 16 1.22 -1.82 -9.25
C ILE A 16 1.51 -0.72 -10.28
N GLU A 17 1.44 0.54 -9.84
CA GLU A 17 1.71 1.71 -10.67
C GLU A 17 2.78 2.57 -10.01
N THR A 18 3.72 3.10 -10.79
CA THR A 18 4.80 3.93 -10.27
C THR A 18 4.85 5.28 -10.99
N ILE A 19 4.94 6.35 -10.20
CA ILE A 19 5.17 7.71 -10.67
C ILE A 19 6.49 8.19 -10.10
N ASP A 20 7.46 8.44 -10.98
CA ASP A 20 8.77 8.97 -10.61
C ASP A 20 8.82 10.47 -10.89
N TRP A 21 9.20 11.27 -9.89
CA TRP A 21 9.36 12.71 -10.02
C TRP A 21 10.47 13.23 -9.11
N ASN A 22 11.49 13.85 -9.70
CA ASN A 22 12.57 14.55 -8.99
C ASN A 22 13.25 13.73 -7.86
N GLY A 23 13.56 12.45 -8.13
CA GLY A 23 14.19 11.54 -7.16
C GLY A 23 13.23 10.93 -6.14
N PHE A 24 11.94 11.22 -6.24
CA PHE A 24 10.87 10.59 -5.45
C PHE A 24 10.07 9.63 -6.32
N SER A 25 9.74 8.45 -5.77
CA SER A 25 8.92 7.45 -6.43
C SER A 25 7.66 7.21 -5.61
N TRP A 26 6.49 7.46 -6.19
CA TRP A 26 5.20 7.07 -5.62
C TRP A 26 4.79 5.72 -6.20
N ILE A 27 4.61 4.71 -5.35
CA ILE A 27 4.18 3.37 -5.78
C ILE A 27 2.76 3.14 -5.23
N ASP A 28 1.78 3.10 -6.13
CA ASP A 28 0.39 2.74 -5.82
C ASP A 28 0.19 1.24 -6.03
N ILE A 29 -0.33 0.55 -5.02
CA ILE A 29 -0.60 -0.89 -5.08
C ILE A 29 -2.04 -1.17 -4.66
N SER A 30 -2.82 -1.78 -5.55
CA SER A 30 -4.21 -2.10 -5.28
C SER A 30 -4.75 -3.28 -6.11
N PRO A 31 -5.50 -4.22 -5.50
CA PRO A 31 -5.63 -4.41 -4.04
C PRO A 31 -4.30 -4.91 -3.43
N PRO A 32 -4.07 -4.79 -2.12
CA PRO A 32 -2.97 -5.50 -1.47
C PRO A 32 -3.18 -7.01 -1.57
N SER A 33 -2.11 -7.74 -1.85
CA SER A 33 -2.07 -9.21 -1.96
C SER A 33 -0.68 -9.78 -1.68
N ASP A 34 -0.57 -11.10 -1.62
CA ASP A 34 0.71 -11.80 -1.41
C ASP A 34 1.76 -11.46 -2.49
N ASP A 35 1.32 -11.25 -3.74
CA ASP A 35 2.20 -10.84 -4.85
C ASP A 35 2.79 -9.45 -4.58
N SER A 36 2.00 -8.53 -4.03
CA SER A 36 2.49 -7.21 -3.67
C SER A 36 3.40 -7.22 -2.45
N SER A 37 3.12 -8.06 -1.45
CA SER A 37 4.00 -8.22 -0.29
C SER A 37 5.37 -8.75 -0.71
N SER A 38 5.39 -9.69 -1.66
CA SER A 38 6.63 -10.23 -2.23
C SER A 38 7.38 -9.16 -3.05
N TYR A 39 6.66 -8.40 -3.88
CA TYR A 39 7.24 -7.26 -4.61
C TYR A 39 7.90 -6.23 -3.68
N LEU A 40 7.26 -5.92 -2.56
CA LEU A 40 7.77 -4.95 -1.59
C LEU A 40 8.97 -5.50 -0.81
N SER A 41 8.92 -6.75 -0.35
CA SER A 41 10.02 -7.36 0.41
C SER A 41 11.31 -7.54 -0.40
N GLU A 42 11.20 -7.77 -1.71
CA GLU A 42 12.36 -7.88 -2.60
C GLU A 42 13.04 -6.53 -2.87
N ARG A 43 12.33 -5.42 -2.68
CA ARG A 43 12.77 -4.08 -3.10
C ARG A 43 13.11 -3.14 -1.96
N PHE A 44 12.51 -3.35 -0.80
CA PHE A 44 12.61 -2.48 0.35
C PHE A 44 12.87 -3.30 1.61
N PRO A 45 13.63 -2.76 2.57
CA PRO A 45 13.96 -3.45 3.82
C PRO A 45 12.80 -3.40 4.83
N PHE A 46 11.56 -3.64 4.39
CA PHE A 46 10.39 -3.63 5.26
C PHE A 46 10.33 -4.87 6.14
N HIS A 47 9.89 -4.69 7.37
CA HIS A 47 9.69 -5.78 8.32
C HIS A 47 8.53 -6.68 7.85
N ALA A 48 8.71 -8.01 7.96
CA ALA A 48 7.72 -8.98 7.47
C ALA A 48 6.33 -8.78 8.09
N LEU A 49 6.25 -8.44 9.38
CA LEU A 49 4.97 -8.18 10.05
C LEU A 49 4.25 -6.94 9.49
N ASP A 50 4.97 -5.93 9.02
CA ASP A 50 4.35 -4.74 8.42
C ASP A 50 3.76 -5.06 7.05
N LEU A 51 4.42 -5.95 6.30
CA LEU A 51 3.91 -6.46 5.03
C LEU A 51 2.67 -7.32 5.24
N ASP A 52 2.65 -8.20 6.23
CA ASP A 52 1.48 -8.99 6.61
C ASP A 52 0.29 -8.10 7.02
N ASP A 53 0.58 -6.97 7.68
CA ASP A 53 -0.44 -6.00 8.06
C ASP A 53 -1.13 -5.33 6.86
N THR A 54 -0.47 -5.25 5.70
CA THR A 54 -1.06 -4.65 4.49
C THR A 54 -2.23 -5.47 3.92
N THR A 55 -2.25 -6.78 4.14
CA THR A 55 -3.31 -7.69 3.66
C THR A 55 -4.33 -8.04 4.75
N SER A 56 -4.04 -7.68 6.01
CA SER A 56 -4.92 -7.95 7.15
C SER A 56 -6.19 -7.10 7.13
N ARG A 57 -7.35 -7.75 7.28
CA ARG A 57 -8.67 -7.09 7.31
C ARG A 57 -8.96 -6.35 8.62
N ILE A 58 -8.23 -6.66 9.69
CA ILE A 58 -8.51 -6.17 11.06
C ILE A 58 -7.25 -5.53 11.62
N GLN A 59 -6.71 -4.51 10.95
CA GLN A 59 -5.69 -3.65 11.56
C GLN A 59 -6.28 -2.38 12.19
N ARG A 60 -5.71 -1.99 13.34
CA ARG A 60 -5.98 -0.72 14.02
C ARG A 60 -5.08 0.37 13.42
N PRO A 61 -5.54 1.64 13.37
CA PRO A 61 -4.68 2.74 12.98
C PRO A 61 -3.45 2.82 13.88
N LYS A 62 -2.27 2.96 13.28
CA LYS A 62 -0.98 3.01 13.97
C LYS A 62 0.07 3.74 13.14
N ILE A 63 1.15 4.12 13.81
CA ILE A 63 2.39 4.61 13.24
C ILE A 63 3.51 3.85 13.94
N ASP A 64 4.27 3.08 13.17
CA ASP A 64 5.45 2.35 13.63
C ASP A 64 6.69 3.00 13.00
N GLU A 65 7.63 3.39 13.86
CA GLU A 65 8.87 4.07 13.46
C GLU A 65 10.04 3.08 13.46
N TYR A 66 10.70 2.97 12.30
CA TYR A 66 11.93 2.22 12.14
C TYR A 66 13.08 3.16 11.75
N LYS A 67 14.30 2.66 11.84
CA LYS A 67 15.50 3.45 11.50
C LYS A 67 15.51 3.91 10.03
N GLU A 68 14.89 3.13 9.13
CA GLU A 68 14.98 3.34 7.68
C GLU A 68 13.66 3.77 7.03
N TYR A 69 12.52 3.63 7.72
CA TYR A 69 11.20 3.98 7.18
C TYR A 69 10.16 4.19 8.29
N LEU A 70 9.04 4.82 7.93
CA LEU A 70 7.81 4.88 8.73
C LEU A 70 6.75 3.97 8.12
N PHE A 71 6.10 3.15 8.96
CA PHE A 71 4.91 2.39 8.56
C PHE A 71 3.66 2.95 9.22
N MET A 72 2.64 3.24 8.42
CA MET A 72 1.40 3.84 8.89
C MET A 72 0.20 3.08 8.37
N VAL A 73 -0.78 2.85 9.24
CA VAL A 73 -2.08 2.33 8.88
C VAL A 73 -3.14 3.38 9.17
N PHE A 74 -3.86 3.78 8.14
CA PHE A 74 -5.01 4.69 8.23
C PHE A 74 -6.30 3.92 8.06
N ARG A 75 -7.37 4.36 8.74
CA ARG A 75 -8.71 3.80 8.59
C ARG A 75 -9.69 4.90 8.24
N PHE A 76 -10.46 4.68 7.18
CA PHE A 76 -11.43 5.64 6.67
C PHE A 76 -12.83 5.02 6.62
N PRO A 77 -13.88 5.81 6.89
CA PRO A 77 -15.24 5.35 6.63
C PRO A 77 -15.50 5.31 5.12
N ARG A 78 -15.91 4.13 4.63
CA ARG A 78 -16.36 3.91 3.26
C ARG A 78 -17.86 3.67 3.26
N TYR A 79 -18.61 4.64 2.75
CA TYR A 79 -20.05 4.51 2.62
C TYR A 79 -20.44 3.58 1.46
N ARG A 80 -21.18 2.52 1.78
CA ARG A 80 -21.68 1.55 0.79
C ARG A 80 -23.15 1.83 0.52
N LYS A 81 -23.41 2.58 -0.57
CA LYS A 81 -24.76 3.04 -0.95
C LYS A 81 -25.81 1.93 -1.07
N GLN A 82 -25.45 0.77 -1.63
CA GLN A 82 -26.39 -0.34 -1.85
C GLN A 82 -26.96 -0.89 -0.54
N GLU A 83 -26.14 -0.95 0.51
CA GLU A 83 -26.48 -1.49 1.82
C GLU A 83 -26.85 -0.38 2.82
N GLN A 84 -26.68 0.90 2.46
CA GLN A 84 -26.89 2.07 3.31
C GLN A 84 -26.06 2.03 4.62
N VAL A 85 -24.88 1.39 4.59
CA VAL A 85 -24.00 1.25 5.76
C VAL A 85 -22.64 1.94 5.57
N LEU A 86 -22.03 2.34 6.68
CA LEU A 86 -20.61 2.72 6.73
C LEU A 86 -19.76 1.49 7.03
N THR A 87 -18.88 1.15 6.10
CA THR A 87 -17.86 0.12 6.29
C THR A 87 -16.51 0.77 6.56
N ALA A 88 -15.57 0.03 7.16
CA ALA A 88 -14.20 0.51 7.27
C ALA A 88 -13.41 0.12 6.02
N SER A 89 -12.64 1.07 5.49
CA SER A 89 -11.52 0.80 4.59
C SER A 89 -10.22 1.17 5.30
N HIS A 90 -9.10 0.60 4.87
CA HIS A 90 -7.78 0.96 5.36
C HIS A 90 -6.86 1.29 4.19
N ILE A 91 -5.84 2.09 4.49
CA ILE A 91 -4.71 2.38 3.60
C ILE A 91 -3.46 2.19 4.44
N SER A 92 -2.51 1.43 3.91
CA SER A 92 -1.19 1.23 4.51
C SER A 92 -0.16 2.02 3.71
N VAL A 93 0.75 2.72 4.40
CA VAL A 93 1.73 3.62 3.78
C VAL A 93 3.11 3.35 4.38
N PHE A 94 4.11 3.26 3.50
CA PHE A 94 5.53 3.25 3.84
C PHE A 94 6.17 4.53 3.29
N ILE A 95 6.99 5.21 4.10
CA ILE A 95 7.75 6.43 3.72
C ILE A 95 9.20 6.29 4.16
#